data_AF-A0A2E1QQA4-F1
#
_entry.id   AF-A0A2E1QQA4-F1
#
_cell.length_a   1.000
_cell.length_b   1.000
_cell.length_c   1.000
_cell.angle_alpha   90.00
_cell.angle_beta   90.00
_cell.angle_gamma   90.00
#
_symmetry.space_group_name_H-M   'P 1'
#
loop_
_entity.id
_entity.type
_entity.pdbx_description
1 polymer ?
#
loop_
_entity_poly.entity_id
_entity_poly.type
_entity_poly.pdbx_seq_one_letter_code
_entity_poly.pdbx_strand_id
1 'polypeptide(L)'
;MAIRQINATDSLETLRSQFNALASQDFGDIANLDSSISSTSIVGAMNELITFVSAAEGFFVVDSTSTRQLVGSGQELTFLGTTNEATVQVQATDTVVVGLPADVTISSSLSVGGSGIQTTSGGNITAAGELRTNTINDISGGVISVTAAINVSGDATLGSINVSGNVIQSSNSNTVTISDNLAIGGTNKITVNGTEIGGSNGDINTIAGETSFGSSIRLAPNKLIIFEGATDDANETALTVTDPTIDRVINFPDAGGDVMLTGATGQITNTNLADNTITSAKFNNAVSLVLYNSSGVALKTLYGAGA
;
A
#
# COMPACT_ATOMS: atom_id res chain seq x y z
N MET A 1 17.79 24.20 -87.84
CA MET A 1 17.94 23.90 -89.28
C MET A 1 17.78 25.18 -90.06
N ALA A 2 18.83 25.64 -90.75
CA ALA A 2 18.70 26.75 -91.69
C ALA A 2 17.95 26.27 -92.94
N ILE A 3 17.05 27.09 -93.48
CA ILE A 3 16.37 26.76 -94.73
C ILE A 3 17.40 26.82 -95.86
N ARG A 4 17.77 25.65 -96.40
CA ARG A 4 18.66 25.54 -97.55
C ARG A 4 17.79 25.56 -98.80
N GLN A 5 17.83 26.66 -99.53
CA GLN A 5 17.04 26.83 -100.73
C GLN A 5 17.86 26.37 -101.94
N ILE A 6 17.31 25.44 -102.71
CA ILE A 6 17.89 24.95 -103.97
C ILE A 6 16.94 25.36 -105.08
N ASN A 7 17.40 26.24 -105.96
CA ASN A 7 16.61 26.74 -107.08
C ASN A 7 16.70 25.75 -108.25
N ALA A 8 15.69 25.75 -109.13
CA ALA A 8 15.68 24.86 -110.31
C ALA A 8 16.85 25.11 -111.28
N THR A 9 17.50 26.26 -111.19
CA THR A 9 18.68 26.65 -111.98
C THR A 9 20.00 26.28 -111.32
N ASP A 10 19.99 25.79 -110.07
CA ASP A 10 21.21 25.46 -109.35
C ASP A 10 21.84 24.19 -109.92
N SER A 11 23.18 24.13 -109.87
CA SER A 11 23.92 22.99 -110.39
C SER A 11 23.68 21.73 -109.54
N LEU A 12 23.82 20.55 -110.15
CA LEU A 12 23.83 19.27 -109.42
C LEU A 12 24.90 19.25 -108.32
N GLU A 13 25.99 20.00 -108.49
CA GLU A 13 27.04 20.13 -107.49
C GLU A 13 26.60 20.98 -106.28
N THR A 14 25.81 22.04 -106.53
CA THR A 14 25.15 22.81 -105.48
C THR A 14 24.17 21.92 -104.69
N LEU A 15 23.41 21.07 -105.39
CA LEU A 15 22.52 20.09 -104.76
C LEU A 15 23.31 19.10 -103.89
N ARG A 16 24.38 18.51 -104.41
CA ARG A 16 25.23 17.57 -103.68
C ARG A 16 25.86 18.21 -102.43
N SER A 17 26.39 19.42 -102.57
CA SER A 17 27.02 20.16 -101.48
C SER A 17 26.01 20.47 -100.37
N GLN A 18 24.83 20.99 -100.73
CA GLN A 18 23.77 21.28 -99.76
C GLN A 18 23.21 20.01 -99.11
N PHE A 19 23.05 18.91 -99.85
CA PHE A 19 22.58 17.63 -99.32
C PHE A 19 23.58 17.01 -98.34
N ASN A 20 24.87 16.99 -98.66
CA ASN A 20 25.89 16.46 -97.77
C ASN A 20 26.04 17.32 -96.51
N ALA A 21 25.92 18.64 -96.64
CA ALA A 21 25.97 19.52 -95.50
C ALA A 21 24.68 19.45 -94.66
N LEU A 22 23.51 19.12 -95.24
CA LEU A 22 22.30 18.77 -94.50
C LEU A 22 22.51 17.48 -93.67
N ALA A 23 23.07 16.44 -94.28
CA ALA A 23 23.38 15.18 -93.60
C ALA A 23 24.39 15.35 -92.46
N SER A 24 25.47 16.12 -92.68
CA SER A 24 26.56 16.26 -91.70
C SER A 24 26.27 17.29 -90.61
N GLN A 25 25.58 18.39 -90.90
CA GLN A 25 25.40 19.49 -89.94
C GLN A 25 23.98 19.60 -89.36
N ASP A 26 22.95 19.28 -90.14
CA ASP A 26 21.56 19.43 -89.69
C ASP A 26 20.99 18.15 -89.09
N PHE A 27 21.35 16.98 -89.63
CA PHE A 27 20.99 15.66 -89.07
C PHE A 27 22.07 15.09 -88.11
N GLY A 28 23.30 15.61 -88.17
CA GLY A 28 24.40 15.20 -87.30
C GLY A 28 25.06 13.87 -87.72
N ASP A 29 26.29 13.68 -87.27
CA ASP A 29 27.08 12.47 -87.52
C ASP A 29 26.84 11.42 -86.42
N ILE A 30 26.53 10.18 -86.81
CA ILE A 30 26.36 9.04 -85.90
C ILE A 30 27.62 8.76 -85.07
N ALA A 31 28.81 9.10 -85.58
CA ALA A 31 30.06 8.91 -84.85
C ALA A 31 30.16 9.76 -83.57
N ASN A 32 29.32 10.80 -83.46
CA ASN A 32 29.23 11.65 -82.27
C ASN A 32 28.09 11.23 -81.32
N LEU A 33 27.32 10.19 -81.66
CA LEU A 33 26.31 9.62 -80.78
C LEU A 33 27.01 8.80 -79.68
N ASP A 34 26.49 8.86 -78.45
CA ASP A 34 27.04 8.08 -77.34
C ASP A 34 27.10 6.58 -77.70
N SER A 35 28.22 5.92 -77.39
CA SER A 35 28.46 4.51 -77.76
C SER A 35 27.47 3.49 -77.18
N SER A 36 26.66 3.91 -76.19
CA SER A 36 25.57 3.11 -75.63
C SER A 36 24.28 3.10 -76.47
N ILE A 37 24.16 3.99 -77.47
CA ILE A 37 23.02 4.05 -78.39
C ILE A 37 23.38 3.31 -79.69
N SER A 38 22.66 2.23 -79.98
CA SER A 38 22.95 1.34 -81.11
C SER A 38 22.21 1.71 -82.40
N SER A 39 21.24 2.63 -82.31
CA SER A 39 20.43 3.05 -83.45
C SER A 39 21.24 3.77 -84.53
N THR A 40 21.00 3.38 -85.78
CA THR A 40 21.58 4.00 -86.97
C THR A 40 20.78 5.19 -87.51
N SER A 41 19.76 5.64 -86.77
CA SER A 41 18.94 6.80 -87.12
C SER A 41 18.66 7.67 -85.89
N ILE A 42 18.45 8.97 -86.10
CA ILE A 42 18.09 9.90 -85.02
C ILE A 42 16.78 9.48 -84.34
N VAL A 43 15.78 9.06 -85.13
CA VAL A 43 14.48 8.63 -84.60
C VAL A 43 14.63 7.36 -83.76
N GLY A 44 15.43 6.39 -84.21
CA GLY A 44 15.72 5.21 -83.40
C GLY A 44 16.55 5.54 -82.15
N ALA A 45 17.48 6.51 -82.24
CA ALA A 45 18.28 6.96 -81.11
C ALA A 45 17.40 7.66 -80.06
N MET A 46 16.41 8.45 -80.51
CA MET A 46 15.38 9.03 -79.64
C MET A 46 14.49 7.97 -79.00
N ASN A 47 14.13 6.90 -79.71
CA ASN A 47 13.34 5.80 -79.14
C ASN A 47 14.15 5.00 -78.11
N GLU A 48 15.44 4.77 -78.35
CA GLU A 48 16.36 4.17 -77.36
C GLU A 48 16.52 5.08 -76.13
N LEU A 49 16.70 6.39 -76.34
CA LEU A 49 16.75 7.39 -75.27
C LEU A 49 15.47 7.45 -74.44
N ILE A 50 14.28 7.33 -75.07
CA ILE A 50 13.00 7.27 -74.35
C ILE A 50 12.96 6.10 -73.36
N THR A 51 13.60 4.97 -73.69
CA THR A 51 13.69 3.82 -72.79
C THR A 51 14.59 4.15 -71.59
N PHE A 52 15.72 4.82 -71.80
CA PHE A 52 16.61 5.30 -70.72
C PHE A 52 16.01 6.41 -69.85
N VAL A 53 15.26 7.34 -70.44
CA VAL A 53 14.61 8.46 -69.74
C VAL A 53 13.37 8.00 -68.97
N SER A 54 12.65 6.97 -69.45
CA SER A 54 11.52 6.39 -68.71
C SER A 54 11.93 5.67 -67.43
N ALA A 55 13.17 5.16 -67.36
CA ALA A 55 13.76 4.65 -66.12
C ALA A 55 14.25 5.76 -65.16
N ALA A 56 14.13 7.05 -65.55
CA ALA A 56 14.72 8.19 -64.85
C ALA A 56 13.70 9.12 -64.15
N GLU A 57 12.42 8.75 -64.07
CA GLU A 57 11.49 9.47 -63.20
C GLU A 57 11.80 9.17 -61.73
N GLY A 58 12.69 9.98 -61.16
CA GLY A 58 12.96 9.98 -59.73
C GLY A 58 11.71 10.34 -58.93
N PHE A 59 11.64 9.87 -57.68
CA PHE A 59 10.58 10.25 -56.76
C PHE A 59 11.09 11.28 -55.75
N PHE A 60 10.15 12.03 -55.17
CA PHE A 60 10.47 12.96 -54.10
C PHE A 60 10.22 12.33 -52.74
N VAL A 61 11.20 12.42 -51.84
CA VAL A 61 11.02 12.16 -50.40
C VAL A 61 10.64 13.48 -49.74
N VAL A 62 9.59 13.43 -48.92
CA VAL A 62 9.07 14.60 -48.19
C VAL A 62 8.90 14.20 -46.73
N ASP A 63 9.34 15.05 -45.80
CA ASP A 63 9.10 14.85 -44.37
C ASP A 63 7.86 15.63 -43.86
N SER A 64 7.51 15.45 -42.60
CA SER A 64 6.41 16.17 -41.96
C SER A 64 6.68 17.66 -41.73
N THR A 65 7.92 18.12 -41.95
CA THR A 65 8.34 19.52 -41.79
C THR A 65 8.45 20.28 -43.10
N SER A 66 8.02 19.67 -44.23
CA SER A 66 8.04 20.20 -45.60
C SER A 66 9.40 20.21 -46.30
N THR A 67 10.40 19.51 -45.76
CA THR A 67 11.67 19.26 -46.48
C THR A 67 11.41 18.32 -47.65
N ARG A 68 11.93 18.63 -48.84
CA ARG A 68 11.69 17.86 -50.07
C ARG A 68 12.98 17.58 -50.81
N GLN A 69 13.24 16.31 -51.11
CA GLN A 69 14.46 15.86 -51.80
C GLN A 69 14.09 14.99 -53.00
N LEU A 70 14.66 15.29 -54.18
CA LEU A 70 14.56 14.42 -55.36
C LEU A 70 15.57 13.28 -55.22
N VAL A 71 15.12 12.05 -55.36
CA VAL A 71 15.97 10.87 -55.57
C VAL A 71 15.90 10.55 -57.07
N GLY A 72 16.89 11.02 -57.82
CA GLY A 72 16.99 10.85 -59.27
C GLY A 72 17.63 9.53 -59.71
N SER A 73 17.72 9.33 -61.02
CA SER A 73 18.37 8.14 -61.59
C SER A 73 19.81 7.98 -61.08
N GLY A 74 20.14 6.76 -60.62
CA GLY A 74 21.46 6.42 -60.09
C GLY A 74 21.73 6.84 -58.64
N GLN A 75 20.75 7.41 -57.92
CA GLN A 75 20.87 7.74 -56.50
C GLN A 75 20.29 6.63 -55.62
N GLU A 76 20.87 6.41 -54.45
CA GLU A 76 20.37 5.46 -53.43
C GLU A 76 19.68 6.21 -52.28
N LEU A 77 18.53 5.70 -51.86
CA LEU A 77 17.86 6.12 -50.63
C LEU A 77 18.22 5.12 -49.50
N THR A 78 18.98 5.59 -48.51
CA THR A 78 19.38 4.78 -47.35
C THR A 78 18.55 5.14 -46.14
N PHE A 79 17.97 4.12 -45.49
CA PHE A 79 17.30 4.26 -44.20
C PHE A 79 18.25 3.79 -43.09
N LEU A 80 18.57 4.68 -42.16
CA LEU A 80 19.46 4.40 -41.03
C LEU A 80 18.68 4.53 -39.72
N GLY A 81 18.94 3.62 -38.78
CA GLY A 81 18.56 3.74 -37.37
C GLY A 81 19.77 3.46 -36.50
N THR A 82 19.74 3.86 -35.23
CA THR A 82 20.75 3.37 -34.28
C THR A 82 20.36 1.97 -33.78
N THR A 83 21.31 1.27 -33.16
CA THR A 83 21.07 -0.08 -32.63
C THR A 83 19.88 -0.08 -31.67
N ASN A 84 18.91 -0.98 -31.90
CA ASN A 84 17.70 -1.16 -31.09
C ASN A 84 16.69 0.00 -31.11
N GLU A 85 16.63 0.78 -32.20
CA GLU A 85 15.55 1.78 -32.40
C GLU A 85 14.52 1.33 -33.44
N ALA A 86 14.95 0.88 -34.61
CA ALA A 86 14.05 0.51 -35.70
C ALA A 86 14.55 -0.71 -36.48
N THR A 87 13.63 -1.46 -37.07
CA THR A 87 13.89 -2.48 -38.09
C THR A 87 13.46 -1.91 -39.44
N VAL A 88 14.36 -1.95 -40.43
CA VAL A 88 14.06 -1.49 -41.80
C VAL A 88 14.38 -2.63 -42.76
N GLN A 89 13.40 -3.00 -43.59
CA GLN A 89 13.55 -4.07 -44.59
C GLN A 89 13.01 -3.62 -45.94
N VAL A 90 13.81 -3.78 -46.99
CA VAL A 90 13.36 -3.63 -48.39
C VAL A 90 12.73 -4.94 -48.85
N GLN A 91 11.53 -4.86 -49.44
CA GLN A 91 10.77 -6.01 -49.95
C GLN A 91 10.33 -5.75 -51.40
N ALA A 92 10.08 -6.84 -52.15
CA ALA A 92 9.37 -6.74 -53.43
C ALA A 92 7.87 -6.50 -53.18
N THR A 93 7.13 -5.74 -53.98
CA THR A 93 7.54 -4.85 -55.08
C THR A 93 7.50 -3.41 -54.56
N ASP A 94 8.59 -2.66 -54.74
CA ASP A 94 8.73 -1.24 -54.36
C ASP A 94 8.27 -0.88 -52.94
N THR A 95 8.52 -1.76 -51.97
CA THR A 95 8.05 -1.60 -50.58
C THR A 95 9.22 -1.57 -49.60
N VAL A 96 9.15 -0.64 -48.64
CA VAL A 96 10.01 -0.63 -47.46
C VAL A 96 9.13 -0.80 -46.23
N VAL A 97 9.46 -1.77 -45.38
CA VAL A 97 8.80 -1.97 -44.09
C VAL A 97 9.67 -1.35 -43.01
N VAL A 98 9.05 -0.51 -42.18
CA VAL A 98 9.68 0.09 -40.99
C VAL A 98 8.89 -0.37 -39.76
N GLY A 99 9.60 -0.89 -38.76
CA GLY A 99 9.03 -1.35 -37.51
C GLY A 99 9.95 -1.13 -36.32
N LEU A 100 9.54 -1.66 -35.17
CA LEU A 100 10.37 -1.70 -33.97
C LEU A 100 11.00 -3.11 -33.82
N PRO A 101 12.24 -3.20 -33.33
CA PRO A 101 12.82 -4.47 -32.90
C PRO A 101 12.11 -5.00 -31.64
N ALA A 102 12.41 -6.24 -31.25
CA ALA A 102 11.87 -6.85 -30.04
C ALA A 102 12.26 -6.06 -28.77
N ASP A 103 13.51 -5.58 -28.73
CA ASP A 103 14.02 -4.73 -27.67
C ASP A 103 14.27 -3.33 -28.22
N VAL A 104 13.60 -2.33 -27.64
CA VAL A 104 13.75 -0.92 -28.01
C VAL A 104 14.45 -0.17 -26.90
N THR A 105 15.55 0.52 -27.20
CA THR A 105 16.26 1.36 -26.23
C THR A 105 15.95 2.84 -26.49
N ILE A 106 15.37 3.52 -25.51
CA ILE A 106 15.10 4.96 -25.57
C ILE A 106 16.03 5.66 -24.58
N SER A 107 16.98 6.45 -25.07
CA SER A 107 18.07 7.04 -24.28
C SER A 107 17.66 8.23 -23.41
N SER A 108 16.50 8.83 -23.69
CA SER A 108 15.99 10.01 -22.98
C SER A 108 14.66 9.72 -22.29
N SER A 109 13.54 9.94 -22.97
CA SER A 109 12.20 9.77 -22.40
C SER A 109 11.24 9.10 -23.38
N LEU A 110 10.39 8.25 -22.84
CA LEU A 110 9.23 7.69 -23.53
C LEU A 110 7.98 8.44 -23.03
N SER A 111 7.27 9.10 -23.94
CA SER A 111 5.94 9.66 -23.67
C SER A 111 4.89 8.77 -24.33
N VAL A 112 4.00 8.18 -23.54
CA VAL A 112 2.87 7.37 -24.01
C VAL A 112 1.57 8.15 -23.85
N GLY A 113 0.64 7.96 -24.79
CA GLY A 113 -0.67 8.60 -24.75
C GLY A 113 -1.58 8.10 -23.61
N GLY A 114 -2.87 8.43 -23.68
CA GLY A 114 -3.82 8.24 -22.58
C GLY A 114 -4.06 6.81 -22.07
N SER A 115 -3.64 5.77 -22.80
CA SER A 115 -3.77 4.38 -22.36
C SER A 115 -2.59 3.86 -21.52
N GLY A 116 -1.57 4.69 -21.30
CA GLY A 116 -0.39 4.34 -20.51
C GLY A 116 0.45 3.23 -21.14
N ILE A 117 1.26 2.58 -20.30
CA ILE A 117 2.04 1.39 -20.68
C ILE A 117 1.23 0.16 -20.30
N GLN A 118 0.86 -0.66 -21.29
CA GLN A 118 0.23 -1.96 -21.06
C GLN A 118 1.25 -3.07 -21.30
N THR A 119 1.40 -3.97 -20.32
CA THR A 119 2.16 -5.22 -20.49
C THR A 119 1.19 -6.37 -20.70
N THR A 120 1.56 -7.35 -21.53
CA THR A 120 0.75 -8.56 -21.78
C THR A 120 1.48 -9.80 -21.26
N SER A 121 0.75 -10.87 -20.95
CA SER A 121 1.28 -12.19 -20.58
C SER A 121 2.41 -12.20 -19.53
N GLY A 122 2.24 -11.48 -18.42
CA GLY A 122 3.24 -11.46 -17.34
C GLY A 122 4.44 -10.54 -17.60
N GLY A 123 4.37 -9.68 -18.61
CA GLY A 123 5.35 -8.61 -18.80
C GLY A 123 5.40 -7.68 -17.58
N ASN A 124 6.60 -7.25 -17.21
CA ASN A 124 6.85 -6.39 -16.05
C ASN A 124 7.20 -4.96 -16.48
N ILE A 125 7.00 -4.02 -15.56
CA ILE A 125 7.58 -2.68 -15.64
C ILE A 125 8.63 -2.61 -14.54
N THR A 126 9.89 -2.49 -14.92
CA THR A 126 10.99 -2.33 -13.98
C THR A 126 11.48 -0.90 -14.04
N ALA A 127 11.39 -0.18 -12.92
CA ALA A 127 11.94 1.17 -12.78
C ALA A 127 13.16 1.11 -11.86
N ALA A 128 14.31 1.62 -12.31
CA ALA A 128 15.51 1.73 -11.47
C ALA A 128 15.36 2.82 -10.37
N GLY A 129 14.43 3.75 -10.55
CA GLY A 129 14.10 4.82 -9.60
C GLY A 129 12.66 4.70 -9.11
N GLU A 130 11.93 5.81 -9.12
CA GLU A 130 10.54 5.87 -8.69
C GLU A 130 9.58 5.49 -9.83
N LEU A 131 8.61 4.62 -9.53
CA LEU A 131 7.38 4.52 -10.32
C LEU A 131 6.34 5.47 -9.72
N ARG A 132 6.05 6.57 -10.42
CA ARG A 132 5.06 7.55 -9.98
C ARG A 132 3.73 7.25 -10.65
N THR A 133 2.74 6.86 -9.86
CA THR A 133 1.37 6.60 -10.32
C THR A 133 0.37 7.20 -9.33
N ASN A 134 -0.80 7.59 -9.83
CA ASN A 134 -1.91 8.03 -8.97
C ASN A 134 -2.59 6.86 -8.28
N THR A 135 -2.63 5.70 -8.94
CA THR A 135 -3.34 4.51 -8.47
C THR A 135 -2.57 3.25 -8.86
N ILE A 136 -2.50 2.29 -7.94
CA ILE A 136 -2.17 0.90 -8.26
C ILE A 136 -3.47 0.13 -8.06
N ASN A 137 -4.08 -0.31 -9.16
CA ASN A 137 -5.33 -1.04 -9.13
C ASN A 137 -5.09 -2.48 -9.58
N ASP A 138 -5.13 -3.41 -8.63
CA ASP A 138 -5.07 -4.84 -8.93
C ASP A 138 -6.48 -5.40 -9.10
N ILE A 139 -7.02 -5.26 -10.31
CA ILE A 139 -8.37 -5.73 -10.65
C ILE A 139 -8.43 -7.27 -10.68
N SER A 140 -7.28 -7.93 -10.87
CA SER A 140 -7.18 -9.39 -10.99
C SER A 140 -7.09 -10.13 -9.65
N GLY A 141 -6.97 -9.43 -8.53
CA GLY A 141 -6.79 -10.04 -7.21
C GLY A 141 -5.40 -10.66 -7.00
N GLY A 142 -4.39 -10.13 -7.69
CA GLY A 142 -2.99 -10.43 -7.40
C GLY A 142 -2.53 -9.81 -6.07
N VAL A 143 -1.20 -9.63 -5.95
CA VAL A 143 -0.58 -9.09 -4.73
C VAL A 143 0.28 -7.89 -5.06
N ILE A 144 0.09 -6.80 -4.35
CA ILE A 144 1.05 -5.69 -4.29
C ILE A 144 2.08 -6.05 -3.19
N SER A 145 3.25 -6.55 -3.60
CA SER A 145 4.32 -6.89 -2.67
C SER A 145 5.27 -5.71 -2.48
N VAL A 146 5.28 -5.15 -1.27
CA VAL A 146 6.23 -4.10 -0.86
C VAL A 146 7.20 -4.70 0.15
N THR A 147 8.48 -4.77 -0.21
CA THR A 147 9.50 -5.49 0.59
C THR A 147 10.16 -4.63 1.67
N ALA A 148 10.12 -3.30 1.53
CA ALA A 148 10.78 -2.39 2.47
C ALA A 148 9.77 -1.65 3.36
N ALA A 149 9.03 -0.70 2.79
CA ALA A 149 8.12 0.14 3.57
C ALA A 149 7.01 0.74 2.70
N ILE A 150 5.86 0.98 3.32
CA ILE A 150 4.78 1.83 2.79
C ILE A 150 4.84 3.15 3.56
N ASN A 151 5.27 4.23 2.91
CA ASN A 151 5.34 5.56 3.49
C ASN A 151 4.17 6.40 2.99
N VAL A 152 3.34 6.91 3.89
CA VAL A 152 2.21 7.80 3.59
C VAL A 152 2.41 9.13 4.31
N SER A 153 2.14 10.25 3.63
CA SER A 153 2.26 11.60 4.20
C SER A 153 0.97 12.09 4.90
N GLY A 154 -0.08 11.26 4.88
CA GLY A 154 -1.37 11.52 5.51
C GLY A 154 -2.04 10.21 5.92
N ASP A 155 -3.37 10.17 5.90
CA ASP A 155 -4.12 9.00 6.35
C ASP A 155 -4.11 7.87 5.31
N ALA A 156 -3.89 6.64 5.77
CA ALA A 156 -4.10 5.43 5.00
C ALA A 156 -5.41 4.76 5.44
N THR A 157 -6.34 4.54 4.51
CA THR A 157 -7.49 3.66 4.74
C THR A 157 -7.14 2.28 4.18
N LEU A 158 -7.04 1.29 5.08
CA LEU A 158 -6.71 -0.08 4.73
C LEU A 158 -7.90 -0.98 5.07
N GLY A 159 -8.02 -2.10 4.36
CA GLY A 159 -8.96 -3.16 4.72
C GLY A 159 -8.43 -3.95 5.91
N SER A 160 -8.29 -5.27 5.74
CA SER A 160 -7.64 -6.10 6.75
C SER A 160 -6.14 -5.81 6.81
N ILE A 161 -5.63 -5.61 8.03
CA ILE A 161 -4.19 -5.49 8.29
C ILE A 161 -3.76 -6.76 9.03
N ASN A 162 -2.87 -7.54 8.41
CA ASN A 162 -2.24 -8.69 9.06
C ASN A 162 -0.78 -8.36 9.36
N VAL A 163 -0.42 -8.34 10.64
CA VAL A 163 0.92 -7.96 11.11
C VAL A 163 1.57 -9.16 11.78
N SER A 164 2.58 -9.74 11.15
CA SER A 164 3.35 -10.87 11.71
C SER A 164 4.69 -10.38 12.26
N GLY A 165 4.89 -10.49 13.59
CA GLY A 165 6.18 -10.23 14.23
C GLY A 165 6.61 -8.76 14.33
N ASN A 166 5.69 -7.79 14.22
CA ASN A 166 6.03 -6.35 14.25
C ASN A 166 5.40 -5.60 15.42
N VAL A 167 5.91 -4.38 15.62
CA VAL A 167 5.36 -3.38 16.53
C VAL A 167 4.30 -2.54 15.81
N ILE A 168 3.15 -2.35 16.44
CA ILE A 168 2.17 -1.33 16.06
C ILE A 168 2.33 -0.17 17.05
N GLN A 169 2.78 0.98 16.55
CA GLN A 169 3.07 2.15 17.38
C GLN A 169 2.57 3.43 16.71
N SER A 170 2.15 4.38 17.54
CA SER A 170 2.02 5.78 17.16
C SER A 170 3.23 6.53 17.72
N SER A 171 3.98 7.23 16.86
CA SER A 171 5.15 8.03 17.27
C SER A 171 4.86 9.53 17.40
N ASN A 172 3.73 10.00 16.85
CA ASN A 172 3.34 11.41 16.80
C ASN A 172 2.01 11.70 17.51
N SER A 173 1.15 10.71 17.70
CA SER A 173 0.01 10.76 18.61
C SER A 173 0.33 9.96 19.88
N ASN A 174 -0.20 10.40 21.02
CA ASN A 174 -0.01 9.71 22.29
C ASN A 174 -0.80 8.38 22.37
N THR A 175 -1.59 8.03 21.35
CA THR A 175 -2.50 6.87 21.38
C THR A 175 -2.52 6.07 20.07
N VAL A 176 -2.77 4.76 20.21
CA VAL A 176 -3.31 3.90 19.14
C VAL A 176 -4.76 3.64 19.51
N THR A 177 -5.71 4.08 18.68
CA THR A 177 -7.15 3.91 18.94
C THR A 177 -7.68 2.68 18.20
N ILE A 178 -8.37 1.80 18.92
CA ILE A 178 -9.11 0.67 18.36
C ILE A 178 -10.57 0.89 18.73
N SER A 179 -11.41 1.18 17.73
CA SER A 179 -12.84 1.45 17.93
C SER A 179 -13.69 0.18 18.08
N ASP A 180 -13.09 -0.98 17.80
CA ASP A 180 -13.70 -2.30 17.89
C ASP A 180 -13.08 -3.12 19.04
N ASN A 181 -13.53 -4.36 19.18
CA ASN A 181 -12.98 -5.30 20.16
C ASN A 181 -11.51 -5.65 19.86
N LEU A 182 -10.66 -5.61 20.88
CA LEU A 182 -9.30 -6.16 20.84
C LEU A 182 -9.28 -7.58 21.43
N ALA A 183 -9.00 -8.57 20.58
CA ALA A 183 -8.80 -9.95 21.01
C ALA A 183 -7.31 -10.28 21.08
N ILE A 184 -6.86 -10.84 22.21
CA ILE A 184 -5.48 -11.29 22.43
C ILE A 184 -5.47 -12.81 22.49
N GLY A 185 -4.92 -13.45 21.45
CA GLY A 185 -4.93 -14.91 21.33
C GLY A 185 -3.88 -15.61 22.20
N GLY A 186 -4.14 -16.85 22.60
CA GLY A 186 -3.20 -17.71 23.32
C GLY A 186 -2.90 -17.23 24.74
N THR A 187 -1.64 -17.34 25.18
CA THR A 187 -1.17 -16.89 26.50
C THR A 187 -0.58 -15.47 26.49
N ASN A 188 -0.89 -14.69 25.45
CA ASN A 188 -0.39 -13.33 25.29
C ASN A 188 -1.06 -12.38 26.29
N LYS A 189 -0.40 -11.25 26.59
CA LYS A 189 -0.85 -10.29 27.61
C LYS A 189 -0.98 -8.89 27.02
N ILE A 190 -1.88 -8.09 27.58
CA ILE A 190 -1.87 -6.63 27.44
C ILE A 190 -1.06 -6.08 28.61
N THR A 191 0.02 -5.35 28.32
CA THR A 191 0.76 -4.59 29.31
C THR A 191 0.48 -3.11 29.11
N VAL A 192 -0.14 -2.45 30.09
CA VAL A 192 -0.43 -1.02 30.04
C VAL A 192 0.49 -0.28 31.02
N ASN A 193 1.44 0.47 30.48
CA ASN A 193 2.35 1.31 31.27
C ASN A 193 1.71 2.69 31.47
N GLY A 194 0.75 2.79 32.39
CA GLY A 194 -0.06 3.98 32.60
C GLY A 194 -1.49 3.60 33.00
N THR A 195 -2.05 4.28 33.99
CA THR A 195 -2.99 3.72 34.97
C THR A 195 -4.47 3.61 34.52
N GLU A 196 -4.78 3.13 33.32
CA GLU A 196 -6.19 2.98 32.95
C GLU A 196 -6.46 1.76 32.05
N ILE A 197 -7.18 0.79 32.63
CA ILE A 197 -7.81 -0.32 31.93
C ILE A 197 -9.30 -0.23 32.28
N GLY A 198 -10.15 -0.07 31.26
CA GLY A 198 -11.59 0.18 31.43
C GLY A 198 -11.92 1.67 31.36
N GLY A 199 -12.91 2.02 30.52
CA GLY A 199 -13.44 3.38 30.42
C GLY A 199 -14.51 3.67 31.47
N SER A 200 -15.36 4.68 31.23
CA SER A 200 -16.42 5.11 32.16
C SER A 200 -17.37 3.99 32.65
N ASN A 201 -17.44 2.88 31.91
CA ASN A 201 -18.29 1.71 32.16
C ASN A 201 -17.52 0.38 31.94
N GLY A 202 -16.19 0.36 32.09
CA GLY A 202 -15.38 -0.82 31.82
C GLY A 202 -15.22 -1.72 33.04
N ASP A 203 -15.71 -2.96 32.96
CA ASP A 203 -15.42 -3.99 33.96
C ASP A 203 -14.09 -4.68 33.67
N ILE A 204 -13.40 -5.10 34.74
CA ILE A 204 -12.31 -6.07 34.66
C ILE A 204 -12.91 -7.43 35.00
N ASN A 205 -13.28 -8.20 33.98
CA ASN A 205 -13.84 -9.54 34.16
C ASN A 205 -12.78 -10.62 33.90
N THR A 206 -12.64 -11.57 34.83
CA THR A 206 -11.78 -12.74 34.69
C THR A 206 -12.66 -13.99 34.54
N ILE A 207 -12.71 -14.56 33.33
CA ILE A 207 -13.59 -15.70 33.00
C ILE A 207 -13.16 -17.00 33.72
N ALA A 208 -11.86 -17.13 34.01
CA ALA A 208 -11.32 -18.29 34.72
C ALA A 208 -10.10 -17.90 35.57
N GLY A 209 -9.99 -18.48 36.75
CA GLY A 209 -8.92 -18.18 37.71
C GLY A 209 -9.22 -16.95 38.56
N GLU A 210 -8.16 -16.31 39.04
CA GLU A 210 -8.23 -15.19 39.99
C GLU A 210 -7.71 -13.90 39.36
N THR A 211 -8.28 -12.76 39.76
CA THR A 211 -7.69 -11.45 39.48
C THR A 211 -6.68 -11.11 40.57
N SER A 212 -5.41 -10.94 40.21
CA SER A 212 -4.36 -10.53 41.14
C SER A 212 -4.07 -9.03 41.05
N PHE A 213 -3.96 -8.37 42.20
CA PHE A 213 -3.57 -6.98 42.31
C PHE A 213 -2.18 -6.89 42.96
N GLY A 214 -1.19 -6.35 42.23
CA GLY A 214 0.17 -6.14 42.75
C GLY A 214 0.31 -4.95 43.71
N SER A 215 -0.79 -4.21 43.93
CA SER A 215 -0.87 -3.00 44.75
C SER A 215 -2.21 -2.99 45.51
N SER A 216 -2.37 -2.06 46.45
CA SER A 216 -3.64 -1.86 47.15
C SER A 216 -4.78 -1.51 46.19
N ILE A 217 -5.95 -2.09 46.44
CA ILE A 217 -7.20 -1.71 45.76
C ILE A 217 -7.72 -0.42 46.39
N ARG A 218 -7.92 0.62 45.57
CA ARG A 218 -8.56 1.87 46.00
C ARG A 218 -9.88 2.03 45.26
N LEU A 219 -10.97 2.10 46.02
CA LEU A 219 -12.29 2.39 45.50
C LEU A 219 -12.54 3.91 45.49
N ALA A 220 -13.29 4.39 44.50
CA ALA A 220 -13.79 5.76 44.49
C ALA A 220 -14.84 5.97 45.62
N PRO A 221 -15.17 7.22 46.00
CA PRO A 221 -16.21 7.48 47.01
C PRO A 221 -17.54 6.80 46.66
N ASN A 222 -18.23 6.28 47.68
CA ASN A 222 -19.52 5.57 47.55
C ASN A 222 -19.49 4.34 46.64
N LYS A 223 -18.34 3.67 46.53
CA LYS A 223 -18.22 2.37 45.86
C LYS A 223 -18.12 1.24 46.89
N LEU A 224 -18.55 0.06 46.47
CA LEU A 224 -18.73 -1.12 47.30
C LEU A 224 -17.83 -2.24 46.77
N ILE A 225 -17.44 -3.16 47.65
CA ILE A 225 -17.06 -4.52 47.24
C ILE A 225 -18.33 -5.35 47.37
N ILE A 226 -18.81 -5.91 46.26
CA ILE A 226 -20.09 -6.62 46.18
C ILE A 226 -19.81 -8.11 45.98
N PHE A 227 -20.57 -8.93 46.70
CA PHE A 227 -20.53 -10.40 46.63
C PHE A 227 -21.93 -10.90 46.29
N GLU A 228 -22.07 -11.54 45.13
CA GLU A 228 -23.34 -12.13 44.64
C GLU A 228 -23.74 -13.39 45.43
N GLY A 229 -22.76 -14.22 45.79
CA GLY A 229 -23.03 -15.54 46.37
C GLY A 229 -23.08 -16.64 45.31
N ALA A 230 -23.81 -17.72 45.59
CA ALA A 230 -23.82 -18.91 44.73
C ALA A 230 -24.84 -18.85 43.57
N THR A 231 -25.82 -17.96 43.67
CA THR A 231 -26.87 -17.73 42.68
C THR A 231 -26.80 -16.29 42.21
N ASP A 232 -26.93 -16.10 40.90
CA ASP A 232 -27.10 -14.78 40.30
C ASP A 232 -28.58 -14.38 40.49
N ASP A 233 -28.82 -13.53 41.46
CA ASP A 233 -30.14 -13.00 41.78
C ASP A 233 -30.04 -11.54 42.24
N ALA A 234 -31.07 -11.00 42.89
CA ALA A 234 -31.13 -9.58 43.27
C ALA A 234 -30.74 -9.32 44.74
N ASN A 235 -30.06 -10.27 45.39
CA ASN A 235 -29.70 -10.19 46.80
C ASN A 235 -28.19 -10.30 46.98
N GLU A 236 -27.52 -9.17 47.13
CA GLU A 236 -26.07 -9.12 47.27
C GLU A 236 -25.63 -8.77 48.70
N THR A 237 -24.41 -9.21 49.06
CA THR A 237 -23.72 -8.71 50.26
C THR A 237 -22.68 -7.69 49.85
N ALA A 238 -22.68 -6.50 50.47
CA ALA A 238 -21.71 -5.46 50.17
C ALA A 238 -20.85 -5.08 51.39
N LEU A 239 -19.54 -4.95 51.17
CA LEU A 239 -18.65 -4.29 52.11
C LEU A 239 -18.52 -2.82 51.75
N THR A 240 -18.79 -1.95 52.72
CA THR A 240 -18.68 -0.50 52.61
C THR A 240 -17.99 0.10 53.83
N VAL A 241 -17.54 1.33 53.69
CA VAL A 241 -16.92 2.12 54.76
C VAL A 241 -17.71 3.41 54.88
N THR A 242 -18.27 3.66 56.07
CA THR A 242 -18.81 4.99 56.39
C THR A 242 -17.67 6.00 56.42
N ASP A 243 -17.93 7.24 56.03
CA ASP A 243 -16.91 8.29 55.95
C ASP A 243 -15.97 8.29 57.18
N PRO A 244 -14.69 7.93 57.01
CA PRO A 244 -13.76 7.84 58.13
C PRO A 244 -13.31 9.25 58.54
N THR A 245 -13.28 9.54 59.84
CA THR A 245 -12.83 10.84 60.35
C THR A 245 -11.31 11.01 60.43
N ILE A 246 -10.57 9.91 60.31
CA ILE A 246 -9.12 9.78 60.23
C ILE A 246 -8.82 8.47 59.48
N ASP A 247 -7.59 8.26 59.02
CA ASP A 247 -7.18 6.98 58.42
C ASP A 247 -7.45 5.80 59.37
N ARG A 248 -8.16 4.78 58.87
CA ARG A 248 -8.47 3.56 59.61
C ARG A 248 -7.86 2.36 58.88
N VAL A 249 -7.31 1.44 59.66
CA VAL A 249 -6.85 0.14 59.18
C VAL A 249 -7.59 -0.92 59.99
N ILE A 250 -8.17 -1.91 59.29
CA ILE A 250 -8.76 -3.10 59.90
C ILE A 250 -7.77 -4.24 59.66
N ASN A 251 -7.19 -4.79 60.73
CA ASN A 251 -6.31 -5.94 60.66
C ASN A 251 -7.10 -7.21 60.99
N PHE A 252 -7.18 -8.14 60.03
CA PHE A 252 -7.62 -9.50 60.32
C PHE A 252 -6.45 -10.30 60.90
N PRO A 253 -6.69 -11.11 61.95
CA PRO A 253 -5.67 -12.03 62.46
C PRO A 253 -5.42 -13.15 61.44
N ASP A 254 -4.32 -13.88 61.61
CA ASP A 254 -4.08 -15.15 60.92
C ASP A 254 -5.01 -16.24 61.49
N ALA A 255 -6.29 -16.15 61.15
CA ALA A 255 -7.33 -17.09 61.54
C ALA A 255 -8.45 -17.09 60.50
N GLY A 256 -9.00 -18.27 60.23
CA GLY A 256 -10.25 -18.41 59.48
C GLY A 256 -11.48 -18.23 60.37
N GLY A 257 -12.66 -18.17 59.75
CA GLY A 257 -13.95 -18.06 60.42
C GLY A 257 -14.82 -16.96 59.81
N ASP A 258 -15.99 -16.74 60.41
CA ASP A 258 -16.92 -15.72 59.97
C ASP A 258 -16.59 -14.35 60.54
N VAL A 259 -16.91 -13.29 59.79
CA VAL A 259 -16.88 -11.92 60.32
C VAL A 259 -17.97 -11.78 61.39
N MET A 260 -17.60 -11.33 62.58
CA MET A 260 -18.56 -11.11 63.66
C MET A 260 -19.48 -9.92 63.34
N LEU A 261 -20.79 -10.16 63.28
CA LEU A 261 -21.82 -9.17 62.98
C LEU A 261 -22.85 -9.09 64.10
N THR A 262 -23.45 -7.92 64.31
CA THR A 262 -24.52 -7.77 65.29
C THR A 262 -25.77 -8.52 64.82
N GLY A 263 -26.31 -9.39 65.68
CA GLY A 263 -27.53 -10.17 65.41
C GLY A 263 -27.28 -11.57 64.86
N ALA A 264 -26.05 -11.92 64.49
CA ALA A 264 -25.70 -13.29 64.14
C ALA A 264 -25.51 -14.15 65.41
N THR A 265 -26.15 -15.32 65.44
CA THR A 265 -26.12 -16.24 66.59
C THR A 265 -24.92 -17.18 66.53
N GLY A 266 -24.29 -17.46 67.67
CA GLY A 266 -23.25 -18.50 67.77
C GLY A 266 -21.83 -18.08 67.32
N GLN A 267 -21.60 -16.81 67.02
CA GLN A 267 -20.28 -16.32 66.58
C GLN A 267 -19.25 -16.17 67.73
N ILE A 268 -19.73 -16.00 68.97
CA ILE A 268 -18.87 -15.96 70.16
C ILE A 268 -18.85 -17.34 70.80
N THR A 269 -17.67 -17.94 70.87
CA THR A 269 -17.38 -19.17 71.60
C THR A 269 -16.37 -18.90 72.72
N ASN A 270 -16.14 -19.89 73.59
CA ASN A 270 -15.17 -19.75 74.69
C ASN A 270 -13.74 -19.44 74.20
N THR A 271 -13.38 -19.81 72.96
CA THR A 271 -12.05 -19.49 72.40
C THR A 271 -11.93 -18.03 71.95
N ASN A 272 -13.05 -17.34 71.73
CA ASN A 272 -13.06 -15.90 71.42
C ASN A 272 -12.92 -15.03 72.68
N LEU A 273 -13.07 -15.62 73.87
CA LEU A 273 -13.03 -14.93 75.15
C LEU A 273 -11.75 -15.31 75.89
N ALA A 274 -10.78 -14.40 75.96
CA ALA A 274 -9.62 -14.61 76.80
C ALA A 274 -10.03 -14.67 78.28
N ASP A 275 -9.28 -15.44 79.08
CA ASP A 275 -9.53 -15.61 80.51
C ASP A 275 -9.71 -14.26 81.23
N ASN A 276 -10.68 -14.19 82.14
CA ASN A 276 -11.03 -12.99 82.91
C ASN A 276 -11.42 -11.75 82.07
N THR A 277 -11.65 -11.88 80.77
CA THR A 277 -11.98 -10.73 79.91
C THR A 277 -13.45 -10.33 80.02
N ILE A 278 -14.34 -11.26 80.35
CA ILE A 278 -15.75 -10.96 80.66
C ILE A 278 -15.89 -10.72 82.16
N THR A 279 -15.99 -9.44 82.53
CA THR A 279 -16.24 -9.01 83.90
C THR A 279 -17.70 -8.61 84.06
N SER A 280 -18.15 -8.42 85.31
CA SER A 280 -19.52 -7.98 85.61
C SER A 280 -19.90 -6.67 84.91
N ALA A 281 -18.94 -5.78 84.66
CA ALA A 281 -19.15 -4.53 83.92
C ALA A 281 -19.54 -4.73 82.44
N LYS A 282 -19.30 -5.92 81.88
CA LYS A 282 -19.65 -6.27 80.49
C LYS A 282 -20.99 -7.00 80.39
N PHE A 283 -21.63 -7.35 81.51
CA PHE A 283 -22.99 -7.86 81.49
C PHE A 283 -23.99 -6.70 81.42
N ASN A 284 -24.94 -6.78 80.49
CA ASN A 284 -26.07 -5.85 80.46
C ASN A 284 -26.90 -6.06 81.74
N ASN A 285 -27.21 -4.97 82.45
CA ASN A 285 -27.95 -4.98 83.72
C ASN A 285 -27.42 -6.02 84.73
N ALA A 286 -26.11 -6.03 84.97
CA ALA A 286 -25.46 -7.03 85.82
C ALA A 286 -26.15 -7.19 87.18
N VAL A 287 -26.53 -8.41 87.52
CA VAL A 287 -27.02 -8.81 88.85
C VAL A 287 -25.94 -9.58 89.60
N SER A 288 -26.00 -9.55 90.92
CA SER A 288 -25.06 -10.28 91.76
C SER A 288 -25.78 -11.21 92.74
N LEU A 289 -25.23 -12.41 92.90
CA LEU A 289 -25.60 -13.35 93.94
C LEU A 289 -24.42 -13.47 94.91
N VAL A 290 -24.63 -13.07 96.16
CA VAL A 290 -23.63 -13.21 97.23
C VAL A 290 -23.92 -14.47 98.01
N LEU A 291 -22.96 -15.39 98.06
CA LEU A 291 -23.03 -16.61 98.86
C LEU A 291 -22.44 -16.34 100.23
N TYR A 292 -23.22 -16.54 101.29
CA TYR A 292 -22.79 -16.39 102.69
C TYR A 292 -22.56 -17.76 103.33
N ASN A 293 -21.60 -17.87 104.26
CA ASN A 293 -21.45 -19.06 105.10
C ASN A 293 -22.47 -19.08 106.25
N SER A 294 -22.51 -20.16 107.05
CA SER A 294 -23.41 -20.30 108.20
C SER A 294 -23.19 -19.25 109.30
N SER A 295 -22.07 -18.52 109.24
CA SER A 295 -21.74 -17.42 110.15
C SER A 295 -22.05 -16.03 109.56
N GLY A 296 -22.68 -15.95 108.39
CA GLY A 296 -23.10 -14.68 107.75
C GLY A 296 -21.99 -13.92 107.02
N VAL A 297 -20.83 -14.54 106.76
CA VAL A 297 -19.72 -13.91 106.02
C VAL A 297 -19.83 -14.24 104.53
N ALA A 298 -19.69 -13.23 103.67
CA ALA A 298 -19.69 -13.41 102.22
C ALA A 298 -18.46 -14.22 101.76
N LEU A 299 -18.69 -15.33 101.08
CA LEU A 299 -17.66 -16.26 100.61
C LEU A 299 -17.35 -16.05 99.11
N LYS A 300 -18.38 -15.77 98.30
CA LYS A 300 -18.22 -15.56 96.86
C LYS A 300 -19.36 -14.72 96.32
N THR A 301 -19.04 -13.80 95.41
CA THR A 301 -20.04 -13.08 94.61
C THR A 301 -20.02 -13.63 93.20
N LEU A 302 -21.17 -14.11 92.72
CA LEU A 302 -21.38 -14.47 91.33
C LEU A 302 -22.07 -13.31 90.63
N TYR A 303 -21.63 -13.01 89.42
CA TYR A 303 -22.25 -12.00 88.58
C TYR A 303 -22.90 -12.68 87.38
N GLY A 304 -24.11 -12.25 87.03
CA GLY A 304 -24.83 -12.68 85.84
C GLY A 304 -25.44 -11.50 85.11
N ALA A 305 -25.79 -11.68 83.84
CA ALA A 305 -26.60 -10.71 83.12
C ALA A 305 -28.03 -10.67 83.69
N GLY A 306 -28.58 -9.47 83.85
CA GLY A 306 -29.98 -9.28 84.23
C GLY A 306 -30.91 -9.60 83.08
N ALA A 307 -32.16 -9.94 83.41
CA ALA A 307 -33.24 -10.08 82.43
C ALA A 307 -33.66 -8.72 81.84
#